data_AF-A0A8D1EVN2-F1
#
_entry.id   AF-A0A8D1EVN2-F1
#
_cell.length_a   1.000
_cell.length_b   1.000
_cell.length_c   1.000
_cell.angle_alpha   90.00
_cell.angle_beta   90.00
_cell.angle_gamma   90.00
#
_symmetry.space_group_name_H-M   'P 1'
#
loop_
_entity.id
_entity.type
_entity.pdbx_description
1 polymer ?
#
loop_
_entity_poly.entity_id
_entity_poly.type
_entity_poly.pdbx_seq_one_letter_code
_entity_poly.pdbx_strand_id
1 'polypeptide(L)'
;MDLEVKGVAASPVSQTQPCSGRKNPLQQGWTSKSWAMENPCLPVVPRLDLGSLVDSDEECIQDAEAIVDDLTTLDRKALLQHGYTDNPYTAQRTTRKSDAEVVAAEKKKQTVAEQVMLDHLSRNGHDACRELVGFFFTHDQSLTIYEYRQFGKNRTNVLPFIQKSIYCHQHGRRKGKQYQLGDFYIGANLTFLSSEHPRLPESIKENTVLTLRITNIDRGASDSLKTDSVEHDDINNQEANDRLVFKAIQDVLKEQLRKRGVRILTGLGKYLQQLDKKRNGLLEKADFKQALEVFHLEVSENDFESLWLILNGNGDGKVDYGEFRRAVVGEMNEYRKSFVRKAFMKLDFNKTGTVSIIDIRKCYCAKKHPQVISGHSTEEEIKSSFLETLKDACIKSDEVSYGEFEDYYEGLSIGIIDDEDFVNILRTPWGI
;
A
#
# COMPACT_ATOMS: atom_id res chain seq x y z
N MET A 1 24.74 14.26 47.62
CA MET A 1 24.16 15.60 47.84
C MET A 1 22.68 15.45 47.62
N ASP A 2 22.01 15.16 48.71
CA ASP A 2 20.69 14.57 48.73
C ASP A 2 19.74 15.64 49.24
N LEU A 3 18.59 15.79 48.58
CA LEU A 3 17.55 16.71 49.03
C LEU A 3 16.20 15.98 49.00
N GLU A 4 15.88 15.34 50.12
CA GLU A 4 14.49 15.07 50.49
C GLU A 4 13.71 16.39 50.58
N VAL A 5 12.39 16.31 50.37
CA VAL A 5 11.43 17.32 50.84
C VAL A 5 10.41 16.62 51.73
N LYS A 6 10.19 17.16 52.94
CA LYS A 6 9.24 16.64 53.96
C LYS A 6 8.35 17.77 54.49
N GLY A 7 7.09 17.43 54.79
CA GLY A 7 6.06 18.33 55.34
C GLY A 7 4.67 17.88 54.88
N VAL A 8 3.83 17.11 55.60
CA VAL A 8 3.32 17.19 56.99
C VAL A 8 2.32 18.36 57.18
N ALA A 9 1.11 18.19 57.73
CA ALA A 9 0.19 17.04 57.89
C ALA A 9 -1.17 17.57 58.45
N ALA A 10 -2.27 16.84 58.27
CA ALA A 10 -3.49 16.99 59.09
C ALA A 10 -4.37 15.72 59.09
N SER A 11 -5.00 15.42 60.23
CA SER A 11 -6.03 14.40 60.43
C SER A 11 -6.86 14.82 61.66
N PRO A 12 -8.10 14.32 61.89
CA PRO A 12 -8.22 13.05 62.60
C PRO A 12 -9.47 12.16 62.30
N VAL A 13 -9.24 10.84 62.38
CA VAL A 13 -10.04 9.83 63.12
C VAL A 13 -11.59 9.83 63.00
N SER A 14 -12.11 8.73 62.46
CA SER A 14 -13.04 7.86 63.22
C SER A 14 -12.98 6.42 62.69
N GLN A 15 -13.21 5.43 63.56
CA GLN A 15 -13.20 4.00 63.25
C GLN A 15 -14.60 3.42 63.42
N THR A 16 -15.00 2.47 62.57
CA THR A 16 -15.71 1.26 63.05
C THR A 16 -15.72 0.12 62.03
N GLN A 17 -15.49 -1.08 62.55
CA GLN A 17 -15.68 -2.41 61.95
C GLN A 17 -16.01 -3.35 63.13
N PRO A 18 -16.45 -4.60 62.94
CA PRO A 18 -16.99 -5.25 61.74
C PRO A 18 -18.37 -5.90 62.03
N CYS A 19 -18.94 -6.61 61.05
CA CYS A 19 -19.70 -7.83 61.35
C CYS A 19 -19.71 -8.80 60.17
N SER A 20 -20.11 -10.06 60.39
CA SER A 20 -19.96 -11.15 59.41
C SER A 20 -21.21 -12.03 59.31
N GLY A 21 -21.44 -12.65 58.15
CA GLY A 21 -22.56 -13.56 57.91
C GLY A 21 -22.30 -14.50 56.73
N ARG A 22 -22.05 -15.78 57.00
CA ARG A 22 -21.93 -16.82 55.96
C ARG A 22 -23.32 -17.30 55.49
N LYS A 23 -23.46 -17.57 54.19
CA LYS A 23 -24.11 -18.79 53.66
C LYS A 23 -23.88 -18.98 52.15
N ASN A 24 -23.34 -20.15 51.81
CA ASN A 24 -23.25 -20.75 50.46
C ASN A 24 -24.06 -22.07 50.49
N PRO A 25 -24.28 -22.78 49.37
CA PRO A 25 -24.20 -22.40 47.95
C PRO A 25 -25.52 -22.72 47.20
N LEU A 26 -25.58 -22.40 45.89
CA LEU A 26 -26.35 -23.19 44.93
C LEU A 26 -25.54 -23.33 43.63
N GLN A 27 -25.34 -24.57 43.17
CA GLN A 27 -24.76 -24.87 41.86
C GLN A 27 -25.87 -25.01 40.83
N GLN A 28 -25.73 -24.39 39.66
CA GLN A 28 -26.07 -25.02 38.38
C GLN A 28 -25.05 -24.58 37.33
N GLY A 29 -24.35 -25.53 36.73
CA GLY A 29 -23.38 -25.26 35.66
C GLY A 29 -24.07 -25.17 34.30
N TRP A 30 -23.66 -24.21 33.48
CA TRP A 30 -24.05 -24.14 32.07
C TRP A 30 -22.89 -24.59 31.20
N THR A 31 -23.11 -25.66 30.45
CA THR A 31 -22.12 -26.22 29.52
C THR A 31 -22.05 -25.36 28.26
N SER A 32 -20.84 -24.94 27.89
CA SER A 32 -20.64 -24.26 26.60
C SER A 32 -20.95 -25.22 25.46
N LYS A 33 -21.95 -24.89 24.65
CA LYS A 33 -22.24 -25.59 23.39
C LYS A 33 -21.76 -24.75 22.22
N SER A 34 -20.87 -25.33 21.43
CA SER A 34 -20.47 -24.79 20.13
C SER A 34 -21.68 -24.62 19.21
N TRP A 35 -21.83 -23.44 18.63
CA TRP A 35 -22.73 -23.21 17.50
C TRP A 35 -21.88 -23.11 16.23
N ALA A 36 -21.95 -24.15 15.41
CA ALA A 36 -21.50 -24.07 14.03
C ALA A 36 -22.60 -23.37 13.22
N MET A 37 -22.28 -22.28 12.54
CA MET A 37 -23.14 -21.69 11.52
C MET A 37 -22.59 -22.07 10.14
N GLU A 38 -23.32 -22.95 9.46
CA GLU A 38 -23.25 -23.06 8.01
C GLU A 38 -23.82 -21.78 7.39
N ASN A 39 -23.22 -21.29 6.30
CA ASN A 39 -23.75 -20.18 5.52
C ASN A 39 -23.66 -20.53 4.02
N PRO A 40 -24.76 -20.50 3.26
CA PRO A 40 -24.80 -20.95 1.86
C PRO A 40 -24.66 -19.83 0.82
N CYS A 41 -24.01 -20.19 -0.29
CA CYS A 41 -24.14 -19.61 -1.64
C CYS A 41 -23.70 -18.16 -1.92
N LEU A 42 -23.18 -17.99 -3.14
CA LEU A 42 -22.81 -16.72 -3.76
C LEU A 42 -24.03 -16.10 -4.47
N PRO A 43 -24.12 -14.76 -4.59
CA PRO A 43 -25.17 -14.12 -5.38
C PRO A 43 -24.93 -14.30 -6.89
N VAL A 44 -25.99 -14.63 -7.63
CA VAL A 44 -26.00 -14.60 -9.10
C VAL A 44 -26.53 -13.24 -9.56
N VAL A 45 -25.79 -12.56 -10.44
CA VAL A 45 -26.14 -11.21 -10.94
C VAL A 45 -27.11 -11.32 -12.13
N PRO A 46 -28.31 -10.71 -12.08
CA PRO A 46 -29.19 -10.60 -13.23
C PRO A 46 -28.61 -9.65 -14.30
N ARG A 47 -28.77 -9.98 -15.59
CA ARG A 47 -28.52 -9.02 -16.66
C ARG A 47 -29.59 -7.93 -16.64
N LEU A 48 -29.16 -6.67 -16.73
CA LEU A 48 -30.05 -5.55 -17.03
C LEU A 48 -30.24 -5.42 -18.54
N ASP A 49 -31.49 -5.18 -18.94
CA ASP A 49 -31.92 -4.94 -20.31
C ASP A 49 -32.08 -3.43 -20.56
N LEU A 50 -31.86 -2.96 -21.78
CA LEU A 50 -31.89 -1.54 -22.15
C LEU A 50 -32.73 -1.33 -23.41
N GLY A 51 -33.95 -0.80 -23.23
CA GLY A 51 -34.88 -0.48 -24.31
C GLY A 51 -35.72 0.77 -24.00
N SER A 52 -36.25 1.40 -25.07
CA SER A 52 -36.81 2.76 -25.13
C SER A 52 -35.78 3.87 -24.81
N LEU A 53 -35.39 4.79 -25.70
CA LEU A 53 -35.98 5.36 -26.94
C LEU A 53 -37.19 6.30 -26.72
N VAL A 54 -36.95 7.60 -26.88
CA VAL A 54 -37.89 8.61 -27.41
C VAL A 54 -37.06 9.65 -28.18
N ASP A 55 -37.36 9.87 -29.45
CA ASP A 55 -36.70 10.84 -30.35
C ASP A 55 -37.52 12.14 -30.49
N SER A 56 -36.92 13.20 -31.08
CA SER A 56 -37.61 14.41 -31.58
C SER A 56 -36.71 15.25 -32.52
N ASP A 57 -36.63 14.83 -33.79
CA ASP A 57 -36.72 15.55 -35.08
C ASP A 57 -36.41 17.09 -35.12
N GLU A 58 -35.50 17.60 -35.96
CA GLU A 58 -35.68 18.15 -37.35
C GLU A 58 -36.58 19.41 -37.46
N GLU A 59 -36.45 20.37 -38.39
CA GLU A 59 -35.71 20.55 -39.68
C GLU A 59 -34.92 21.91 -39.67
N CYS A 60 -34.46 22.67 -40.69
CA CYS A 60 -34.47 22.73 -42.19
C CYS A 60 -33.17 23.48 -42.67
N ILE A 61 -33.07 23.94 -43.94
CA ILE A 61 -31.85 24.46 -44.62
C ILE A 61 -32.16 25.70 -45.52
N GLN A 62 -31.12 26.34 -46.10
CA GLN A 62 -31.08 27.36 -47.21
C GLN A 62 -31.08 28.84 -46.73
N ASP A 63 -30.41 29.82 -47.38
CA ASP A 63 -30.01 30.03 -48.80
C ASP A 63 -28.53 30.45 -49.05
N ALA A 64 -28.15 30.61 -50.33
CA ALA A 64 -26.89 31.23 -50.83
C ALA A 64 -27.10 32.74 -51.18
N GLU A 65 -26.09 33.57 -51.53
CA GLU A 65 -25.35 33.59 -52.80
C GLU A 65 -23.99 34.36 -52.71
N ALA A 66 -23.30 34.56 -53.84
CA ALA A 66 -21.88 34.98 -53.92
C ALA A 66 -21.62 36.42 -54.41
N ILE A 67 -20.35 36.88 -54.29
CA ILE A 67 -19.65 37.82 -55.20
C ILE A 67 -18.12 37.68 -54.99
N VAL A 68 -17.30 38.12 -55.96
CA VAL A 68 -15.88 37.77 -56.16
C VAL A 68 -14.94 38.98 -55.95
N ASP A 69 -13.64 38.69 -55.75
CA ASP A 69 -12.44 39.58 -55.71
C ASP A 69 -12.25 40.59 -54.55
N ASP A 70 -11.22 40.33 -53.72
CA ASP A 70 -9.92 41.05 -53.82
C ASP A 70 -8.82 40.24 -53.10
N LEU A 71 -7.86 39.71 -53.87
CA LEU A 71 -6.76 38.90 -53.36
C LEU A 71 -5.38 39.60 -53.51
N THR A 72 -5.22 40.86 -53.07
CA THR A 72 -3.95 41.60 -53.29
C THR A 72 -3.30 42.32 -52.10
N THR A 73 -3.94 42.45 -50.93
CA THR A 73 -3.47 43.35 -49.85
C THR A 73 -2.50 42.75 -48.82
N LEU A 74 -2.28 41.43 -48.79
CA LEU A 74 -1.36 40.78 -47.84
C LEU A 74 0.07 40.58 -48.35
N ASP A 75 0.30 40.55 -49.68
CA ASP A 75 1.59 40.15 -50.25
C ASP A 75 2.56 41.34 -50.51
N ARG A 76 2.08 42.59 -50.36
CA ARG A 76 2.90 43.79 -50.59
C ARG A 76 3.84 44.20 -49.43
N LYS A 77 3.96 43.37 -48.40
CA LYS A 77 4.91 43.57 -47.27
C LYS A 77 5.99 42.49 -47.15
N ALA A 78 5.78 41.28 -47.68
CA ALA A 78 6.79 40.21 -47.63
C ALA A 78 8.00 40.50 -48.54
N LEU A 79 7.75 41.08 -49.73
CA LEU A 79 8.75 41.24 -50.79
C LEU A 79 9.83 42.33 -50.54
N LEU A 80 9.77 43.08 -49.44
CA LEU A 80 10.82 44.05 -49.09
C LEU A 80 11.90 43.49 -48.13
N GLN A 81 11.81 42.22 -47.73
CA GLN A 81 12.71 41.64 -46.73
C GLN A 81 13.59 40.46 -47.23
N HIS A 82 13.54 40.15 -48.53
CA HIS A 82 14.41 39.15 -49.17
C HIS A 82 15.69 39.72 -49.83
N GLY A 83 15.97 41.02 -49.70
CA GLY A 83 17.09 41.69 -50.39
C GLY A 83 18.47 41.67 -49.70
N TYR A 84 18.62 41.03 -48.53
CA TYR A 84 19.82 41.19 -47.67
C TYR A 84 20.27 39.91 -46.93
N THR A 85 20.27 38.75 -47.60
CA THR A 85 20.73 37.47 -47.00
C THR A 85 22.00 36.87 -47.60
N ASP A 86 22.81 37.66 -48.32
CA ASP A 86 24.19 37.29 -48.69
C ASP A 86 25.21 38.09 -47.85
N ASN A 87 25.55 37.54 -46.68
CA ASN A 87 26.62 38.04 -45.81
C ASN A 87 27.34 36.84 -45.17
N PRO A 88 28.66 36.62 -45.41
CA PRO A 88 29.35 35.39 -45.04
C PRO A 88 29.51 35.13 -43.53
N TYR A 89 29.06 36.04 -42.66
CA TYR A 89 29.15 35.86 -41.20
C TYR A 89 28.07 34.97 -40.57
N THR A 90 26.98 34.62 -41.28
CA THR A 90 25.85 33.89 -40.66
C THR A 90 26.13 32.40 -40.43
N ALA A 91 27.08 31.79 -41.16
CA ALA A 91 27.37 30.35 -41.13
C ALA A 91 27.91 29.83 -39.78
N GLN A 92 28.54 30.67 -38.95
CA GLN A 92 29.01 30.28 -37.61
C GLN A 92 27.91 30.36 -36.52
N ARG A 93 26.72 30.85 -36.86
CA ARG A 93 25.60 31.02 -35.90
C ARG A 93 24.50 29.97 -36.08
N THR A 94 24.38 29.39 -37.28
CA THR A 94 23.52 28.22 -37.53
C THR A 94 24.06 26.97 -36.85
N THR A 95 25.35 26.67 -37.01
CA THR A 95 26.02 25.53 -36.33
C THR A 95 25.85 25.60 -34.81
N ARG A 96 26.17 26.74 -34.19
CA ARG A 96 25.98 26.92 -32.73
C ARG A 96 24.52 26.83 -32.28
N LYS A 97 23.53 27.07 -33.17
CA LYS A 97 22.12 26.87 -32.85
C LYS A 97 21.73 25.41 -32.98
N SER A 98 22.18 24.68 -34.00
CA SER A 98 22.01 23.23 -34.08
C SER A 98 22.75 22.52 -32.94
N ASP A 99 23.95 22.96 -32.54
CA ASP A 99 24.67 22.39 -31.40
C ASP A 99 23.91 22.63 -30.09
N ALA A 100 23.32 23.81 -29.90
CA ALA A 100 22.50 24.11 -28.73
C ALA A 100 21.16 23.35 -28.73
N GLU A 101 20.52 23.17 -29.88
CA GLU A 101 19.26 22.41 -30.02
C GLU A 101 19.50 20.90 -29.95
N VAL A 102 20.62 20.40 -30.47
CA VAL A 102 21.10 19.01 -30.28
C VAL A 102 21.49 18.78 -28.83
N VAL A 103 22.25 19.65 -28.17
CA VAL A 103 22.55 19.52 -26.72
C VAL A 103 21.29 19.67 -25.86
N ALA A 104 20.30 20.47 -26.28
CA ALA A 104 19.00 20.52 -25.60
C ALA A 104 18.16 19.24 -25.84
N ALA A 105 18.22 18.65 -27.04
CA ALA A 105 17.61 17.36 -27.34
C ALA A 105 18.32 16.20 -26.61
N GLU A 106 19.64 16.22 -26.52
CA GLU A 106 20.45 15.22 -25.81
C GLU A 106 20.25 15.34 -24.29
N LYS A 107 20.16 16.56 -23.75
CA LYS A 107 19.69 16.78 -22.37
C LYS A 107 18.26 16.29 -22.16
N LYS A 108 17.35 16.47 -23.12
CA LYS A 108 16.00 15.89 -23.05
C LYS A 108 16.02 14.36 -23.09
N LYS A 109 16.87 13.71 -23.90
CA LYS A 109 17.08 12.25 -23.89
C LYS A 109 17.69 11.77 -22.56
N GLN A 110 18.63 12.53 -21.99
CA GLN A 110 19.14 12.32 -20.62
C GLN A 110 18.07 12.61 -19.54
N THR A 111 16.90 13.13 -19.91
CA THR A 111 15.75 13.34 -19.01
C THR A 111 14.64 12.31 -19.26
N VAL A 112 14.98 11.07 -19.67
CA VAL A 112 14.13 9.90 -19.37
C VAL A 112 14.29 9.61 -17.88
N ALA A 113 13.45 10.30 -17.09
CA ALA A 113 13.31 10.13 -15.66
C ALA A 113 11.93 9.51 -15.40
N GLU A 114 11.89 8.22 -15.08
CA GLU A 114 10.64 7.52 -14.82
C GLU A 114 10.13 7.84 -13.42
N GLN A 115 8.91 8.40 -13.35
CA GLN A 115 8.26 8.72 -12.09
C GLN A 115 7.56 7.49 -11.52
N VAL A 116 7.95 7.11 -10.31
CA VAL A 116 7.35 6.04 -9.52
C VAL A 116 6.78 6.62 -8.22
N MET A 117 5.55 6.24 -7.86
CA MET A 117 4.99 6.55 -6.55
C MET A 117 5.40 5.45 -5.57
N LEU A 118 5.85 5.83 -4.37
CA LEU A 118 6.20 4.88 -3.33
C LEU A 118 5.48 5.16 -2.01
N ASP A 119 5.25 4.07 -1.29
CA ASP A 119 4.82 4.07 0.10
C ASP A 119 5.89 3.36 0.93
N HIS A 120 6.06 3.74 2.19
CA HIS A 120 7.02 3.06 3.08
C HIS A 120 6.38 1.84 3.74
N LEU A 121 7.08 0.70 3.70
CA LEU A 121 6.55 -0.60 4.13
C LEU A 121 6.51 -0.83 5.65
N SER A 122 6.86 0.15 6.50
CA SER A 122 6.55 0.04 7.93
C SER A 122 5.04 0.01 8.10
N ARG A 123 4.51 -1.12 8.56
CA ARG A 123 3.08 -1.29 8.85
C ARG A 123 2.66 -0.57 10.15
N ASN A 124 3.62 0.03 10.87
CA ASN A 124 3.44 0.59 12.22
C ASN A 124 3.87 2.07 12.27
N GLY A 125 3.04 2.90 12.91
CA GLY A 125 3.38 4.29 13.27
C GLY A 125 3.39 5.28 12.10
N HIS A 126 3.70 6.55 12.42
CA HIS A 126 3.65 7.73 11.55
C HIS A 126 4.27 7.53 10.15
N ASP A 127 5.24 6.62 10.01
CA ASP A 127 5.98 6.41 8.77
C ASP A 127 5.19 5.58 7.71
N ALA A 128 4.11 4.90 8.10
CA ALA A 128 3.33 3.99 7.25
C ALA A 128 2.57 4.64 6.07
N CYS A 129 2.32 5.95 6.11
CA CYS A 129 1.51 6.68 5.13
C CYS A 129 2.21 7.96 4.62
N ARG A 130 3.52 7.85 4.35
CA ARG A 130 4.33 8.91 3.75
C ARG A 130 4.09 9.00 2.23
N GLU A 131 3.77 10.20 1.74
CA GLU A 131 3.65 10.51 0.31
C GLU A 131 5.07 10.62 -0.31
N LEU A 132 5.58 9.52 -0.91
CA LEU A 132 6.90 9.50 -1.55
C LEU A 132 6.81 9.41 -3.08
N VAL A 133 7.72 10.08 -3.78
CA VAL A 133 7.87 10.03 -5.23
C VAL A 133 9.32 9.77 -5.59
N GLY A 134 9.57 8.68 -6.31
CA GLY A 134 10.87 8.32 -6.85
C GLY A 134 11.02 8.74 -8.32
N PHE A 135 12.26 8.99 -8.72
CA PHE A 135 12.66 9.21 -10.10
C PHE A 135 13.85 8.31 -10.44
N PHE A 136 13.65 7.35 -11.34
CA PHE A 136 14.72 6.52 -11.89
C PHE A 136 15.23 7.12 -13.19
N PHE A 137 16.54 7.33 -13.30
CA PHE A 137 17.20 7.97 -14.43
C PHE A 137 17.90 6.92 -15.28
N THR A 138 17.28 6.50 -16.38
CA THR A 138 17.78 5.37 -17.19
C THR A 138 19.18 5.62 -17.78
N HIS A 139 19.51 6.88 -18.08
CA HIS A 139 20.79 7.29 -18.68
C HIS A 139 22.02 7.13 -17.78
N ASP A 140 21.86 7.11 -16.44
CA ASP A 140 22.95 6.94 -15.48
C ASP A 140 22.66 5.90 -14.38
N GLN A 141 21.55 5.17 -14.52
CA GLN A 141 21.06 4.12 -13.62
C GLN A 141 20.90 4.57 -12.15
N SER A 142 20.77 5.87 -11.92
CA SER A 142 20.55 6.41 -10.59
C SER A 142 19.07 6.54 -10.23
N LEU A 143 18.78 6.47 -8.94
CA LEU A 143 17.47 6.66 -8.35
C LEU A 143 17.58 7.76 -7.27
N THR A 144 16.53 8.56 -7.12
CA THR A 144 16.32 9.43 -5.96
C THR A 144 14.87 9.37 -5.55
N ILE A 145 14.56 9.60 -4.27
CA ILE A 145 13.18 9.60 -3.76
C ILE A 145 12.97 10.83 -2.89
N TYR A 146 11.87 11.54 -3.14
CA TYR A 146 11.47 12.72 -2.40
C TYR A 146 10.21 12.44 -1.58
N GLU A 147 10.15 13.00 -0.38
CA GLU A 147 8.92 13.08 0.40
C GLU A 147 8.20 14.41 0.12
N TYR A 148 6.90 14.33 -0.14
CA TYR A 148 6.03 15.48 -0.34
C TYR A 148 5.23 15.71 0.94
N ARG A 149 5.42 16.88 1.57
CA ARG A 149 4.70 17.27 2.80
C ARG A 149 3.86 18.52 2.58
N GLN A 150 2.55 18.37 2.71
CA GLN A 150 1.62 19.50 2.72
C GLN A 150 1.61 20.18 4.10
N PHE A 151 2.01 21.45 4.16
CA PHE A 151 2.05 22.28 5.36
C PHE A 151 0.98 23.37 5.30
N GLY A 152 -0.18 23.08 5.89
CA GLY A 152 -1.37 23.91 5.72
C GLY A 152 -1.93 23.81 4.28
N LYS A 153 -2.85 24.71 3.92
CA LYS A 153 -3.65 24.58 2.69
C LYS A 153 -2.86 24.80 1.38
N ASN A 154 -1.76 25.55 1.40
CA ASN A 154 -1.16 26.14 0.18
C ASN A 154 0.37 25.95 0.06
N ARG A 155 1.02 25.09 0.86
CA ARG A 155 2.49 24.88 0.78
C ARG A 155 2.84 23.40 0.76
N THR A 156 3.36 22.92 -0.35
CA THR A 156 3.96 21.58 -0.45
C THR A 156 5.48 21.71 -0.39
N ASN A 157 6.08 21.23 0.70
CA ASN A 157 7.52 21.08 0.81
C ASN A 157 7.93 19.74 0.19
N VAL A 158 8.94 19.78 -0.68
CA VAL A 158 9.56 18.59 -1.28
C VAL A 158 10.92 18.39 -0.62
N LEU A 159 11.12 17.25 0.04
CA LEU A 159 12.32 16.95 0.81
C LEU A 159 13.03 15.72 0.26
N PRO A 160 14.36 15.73 0.03
CA PRO A 160 15.09 14.55 -0.43
C PRO A 160 15.14 13.48 0.68
N PHE A 161 14.41 12.39 0.46
CA PHE A 161 14.28 11.26 1.38
C PHE A 161 15.38 10.22 1.12
N ILE A 162 15.54 9.82 -0.14
CA ILE A 162 16.69 9.07 -0.67
C ILE A 162 17.44 9.97 -1.66
N GLN A 163 18.76 10.11 -1.49
CA GLN A 163 19.59 10.98 -2.33
C GLN A 163 19.74 10.40 -3.75
N LYS A 164 20.17 11.20 -4.73
CA LYS A 164 20.42 10.69 -6.09
C LYS A 164 21.73 9.89 -6.11
N SER A 165 21.62 8.57 -6.24
CA SER A 165 22.75 7.64 -6.38
C SER A 165 22.33 6.42 -7.20
N ILE A 166 23.29 5.66 -7.70
CA ILE A 166 23.05 4.27 -8.10
C ILE A 166 22.90 3.44 -6.82
N TYR A 167 21.94 2.51 -6.81
CA TYR A 167 21.62 1.65 -5.67
C TYR A 167 21.56 0.18 -6.08
N CYS A 168 21.76 -0.71 -5.10
CA CYS A 168 21.71 -2.16 -5.29
C CYS A 168 20.63 -2.81 -4.42
N HIS A 169 20.18 -4.00 -4.84
CA HIS A 169 19.32 -4.91 -4.06
C HIS A 169 20.04 -5.31 -2.76
N GLN A 170 19.39 -5.19 -1.60
CA GLN A 170 20.00 -5.47 -0.29
C GLN A 170 19.78 -6.92 0.23
N HIS A 171 18.81 -7.62 -0.35
CA HIS A 171 18.42 -9.00 -0.05
C HIS A 171 17.94 -9.71 -1.33
N GLY A 172 17.44 -10.94 -1.22
CA GLY A 172 16.99 -11.74 -2.36
C GLY A 172 18.13 -12.26 -3.26
N ARG A 173 17.76 -12.93 -4.36
CA ARG A 173 18.72 -13.59 -5.28
C ARG A 173 19.67 -12.61 -5.97
N ARG A 174 19.23 -11.37 -6.21
CA ARG A 174 20.00 -10.31 -6.87
C ARG A 174 20.78 -9.40 -5.91
N LYS A 175 20.91 -9.76 -4.63
CA LYS A 175 21.67 -8.98 -3.63
C LYS A 175 23.03 -8.51 -4.15
N GLY A 176 23.29 -7.20 -4.09
CA GLY A 176 24.51 -6.56 -4.58
C GLY A 176 24.51 -6.18 -6.07
N LYS A 177 23.60 -6.71 -6.89
CA LYS A 177 23.35 -6.19 -8.26
C LYS A 177 22.64 -4.84 -8.17
N GLN A 178 22.94 -3.95 -9.11
CA GLN A 178 22.29 -2.63 -9.24
C GLN A 178 20.82 -2.78 -9.67
N TYR A 179 19.96 -1.84 -9.30
CA TYR A 179 18.59 -1.81 -9.81
C TYR A 179 18.58 -1.51 -11.31
N GLN A 180 17.80 -2.28 -12.06
CA GLN A 180 17.62 -2.12 -13.50
C GLN A 180 16.19 -1.69 -13.81
N LEU A 181 15.93 -1.26 -15.06
CA LEU A 181 14.62 -0.78 -15.49
C LEU A 181 13.48 -1.77 -15.17
N GLY A 182 13.72 -3.07 -15.38
CA GLY A 182 12.77 -4.15 -15.06
C GLY A 182 12.48 -4.39 -13.58
N ASP A 183 13.17 -3.73 -12.64
CA ASP A 183 12.83 -3.77 -11.20
C ASP A 183 11.69 -2.81 -10.83
N PHE A 184 11.43 -1.81 -11.67
CA PHE A 184 10.43 -0.79 -11.40
C PHE A 184 9.06 -1.22 -11.93
N TYR A 185 8.35 -2.06 -11.17
CA TYR A 185 6.96 -2.46 -11.46
C TYR A 185 6.05 -2.26 -10.24
N ILE A 186 4.74 -2.05 -10.48
CA ILE A 186 3.76 -1.88 -9.40
C ILE A 186 3.73 -3.14 -8.52
N GLY A 187 3.91 -2.96 -7.22
CA GLY A 187 4.04 -4.05 -6.25
C GLY A 187 5.49 -4.44 -5.91
N ALA A 188 6.50 -3.96 -6.65
CA ALA A 188 7.91 -4.21 -6.35
C ALA A 188 8.37 -3.50 -5.07
N ASN A 189 9.36 -4.10 -4.39
CA ASN A 189 9.95 -3.57 -3.17
C ASN A 189 11.40 -3.15 -3.43
N LEU A 190 11.70 -1.87 -3.25
CA LEU A 190 13.05 -1.32 -3.31
C LEU A 190 13.66 -1.28 -1.91
N THR A 191 14.93 -1.64 -1.78
CA THR A 191 15.68 -1.63 -0.51
C THR A 191 16.93 -0.77 -0.53
N PHE A 192 17.17 -0.10 0.59
CA PHE A 192 18.24 0.88 0.81
C PHE A 192 18.89 0.64 2.18
N LEU A 193 20.17 1.00 2.36
CA LEU A 193 20.80 0.98 3.67
C LEU A 193 20.50 2.28 4.43
N SER A 194 19.82 2.20 5.57
CA SER A 194 19.41 3.39 6.33
C SER A 194 20.60 4.24 6.80
N SER A 195 21.78 3.62 6.95
CA SER A 195 23.04 4.28 7.29
C SER A 195 23.57 5.22 6.20
N GLU A 196 23.23 5.00 4.93
CA GLU A 196 23.63 5.88 3.81
C GLU A 196 22.81 7.19 3.78
N HIS A 197 21.75 7.30 4.59
CA HIS A 197 20.75 8.36 4.48
C HIS A 197 20.58 9.09 5.82
N PRO A 198 21.55 9.93 6.22
CA PRO A 198 21.54 10.62 7.52
C PRO A 198 20.37 11.58 7.73
N ARG A 199 19.57 11.89 6.69
CA ARG A 199 18.34 12.70 6.79
C ARG A 199 17.07 11.90 7.12
N LEU A 200 17.12 10.56 7.14
CA LEU A 200 15.95 9.75 7.53
C LEU A 200 15.55 10.02 9.00
N PRO A 201 14.25 9.84 9.35
CA PRO A 201 13.80 9.76 10.74
C PRO A 201 14.56 8.70 11.55
N GLU A 202 14.65 8.90 12.87
CA GLU A 202 15.34 7.97 13.78
C GLU A 202 14.64 6.60 13.83
N SER A 203 13.29 6.59 13.84
CA SER A 203 12.44 5.40 13.69
C SER A 203 12.76 4.53 12.47
N ILE A 204 13.22 5.15 11.37
CA ILE A 204 13.59 4.42 10.15
C ILE A 204 15.05 3.95 10.24
N LYS A 205 15.93 4.71 10.89
CA LYS A 205 17.35 4.36 11.11
C LYS A 205 17.58 3.21 12.09
N GLU A 206 16.62 2.94 12.99
CA GLU A 206 16.63 1.74 13.83
C GLU A 206 16.68 0.44 13.00
N ASN A 207 16.08 0.46 11.81
CA ASN A 207 16.15 -0.64 10.84
C ASN A 207 17.38 -0.49 9.94
N THR A 208 18.22 -1.53 9.84
CA THR A 208 19.43 -1.51 8.99
C THR A 208 19.10 -1.34 7.50
N VAL A 209 17.99 -1.93 7.06
CA VAL A 209 17.48 -1.84 5.69
C VAL A 209 16.14 -1.12 5.71
N LEU A 210 16.02 -0.10 4.86
CA LEU A 210 14.78 0.61 4.56
C LEU A 210 14.15 -0.02 3.32
N THR A 211 12.94 -0.55 3.47
CA THR A 211 12.12 -1.05 2.35
C THR A 211 11.02 -0.04 1.98
N LEU A 212 10.90 0.25 0.69
CA LEU A 212 9.87 1.10 0.07
C LEU A 212 9.16 0.30 -1.02
N ARG A 213 7.83 0.36 -1.08
CA ARG A 213 7.05 -0.31 -2.12
C ARG A 213 6.70 0.66 -3.23
N ILE A 214 6.82 0.23 -4.49
CA ILE A 214 6.27 0.95 -5.65
C ILE A 214 4.76 0.68 -5.71
N THR A 215 3.96 1.72 -5.51
CA THR A 215 2.49 1.62 -5.41
C THR A 215 1.77 2.14 -6.65
N ASN A 216 2.44 2.96 -7.47
CA ASN A 216 2.00 3.34 -8.80
C ASN A 216 3.21 3.74 -9.67
N ILE A 217 3.06 3.73 -11.00
CA ILE A 217 4.09 4.16 -11.96
C ILE A 217 3.42 5.05 -13.01
N ASP A 218 4.11 6.10 -13.48
CA ASP A 218 3.55 6.92 -14.55
C ASP A 218 3.29 6.12 -15.84
N ARG A 219 2.25 6.51 -16.58
CA ARG A 219 1.86 5.84 -17.82
C ARG A 219 2.92 5.99 -18.91
N GLY A 220 3.66 7.10 -18.96
CA GLY A 220 4.74 7.29 -19.93
C GLY A 220 5.94 6.36 -19.69
N ALA A 221 6.30 6.13 -18.43
CA ALA A 221 7.29 5.12 -18.03
C ALA A 221 6.80 3.70 -18.36
N SER A 222 5.55 3.40 -18.02
CA SER A 222 4.93 2.07 -18.17
C SER A 222 4.95 1.48 -19.60
N ASP A 223 5.13 2.31 -20.63
CA ASP A 223 5.30 1.84 -22.02
C ASP A 223 6.78 1.67 -22.42
N SER A 224 7.71 2.43 -21.83
CA SER A 224 9.16 2.24 -21.99
C SER A 224 9.66 0.98 -21.27
N LEU A 225 9.07 0.64 -20.10
CA LEU A 225 9.34 -0.61 -19.37
C LEU A 225 9.15 -1.89 -20.22
N LYS A 226 8.29 -1.83 -21.25
CA LYS A 226 7.93 -3.01 -22.07
C LYS A 226 8.94 -3.28 -23.18
N THR A 227 9.59 -2.25 -23.72
CA THR A 227 10.46 -2.37 -24.91
C THR A 227 11.83 -2.95 -24.61
N ASP A 228 12.33 -2.79 -23.38
CA ASP A 228 13.67 -3.23 -22.97
C ASP A 228 13.70 -4.71 -22.50
N SER A 229 12.69 -5.50 -22.88
CA SER A 229 12.50 -6.89 -22.45
C SER A 229 13.35 -7.92 -23.24
N VAL A 230 14.65 -7.65 -23.40
CA VAL A 230 15.58 -8.48 -24.18
C VAL A 230 16.82 -8.91 -23.36
N GLU A 231 16.81 -10.20 -22.99
CA GLU A 231 17.94 -11.07 -22.61
C GLU A 231 18.64 -10.97 -21.22
N HIS A 232 19.13 -12.14 -20.78
CA HIS A 232 20.00 -12.47 -19.64
C HIS A 232 19.57 -12.19 -18.18
N ASP A 233 19.23 -13.26 -17.43
CA ASP A 233 20.14 -13.89 -16.43
C ASP A 233 19.50 -15.17 -15.86
N ASP A 234 20.28 -16.20 -15.50
CA ASP A 234 19.76 -17.40 -14.79
C ASP A 234 19.11 -17.05 -13.44
N ILE A 235 19.52 -15.93 -12.85
CA ILE A 235 18.96 -15.39 -11.62
C ILE A 235 17.49 -14.95 -11.81
N ASN A 236 17.15 -14.43 -13.00
CA ASN A 236 15.76 -14.07 -13.33
C ASN A 236 14.89 -15.33 -13.49
N ASN A 237 15.44 -16.39 -14.10
CA ASN A 237 14.79 -17.70 -14.15
C ASN A 237 14.56 -18.28 -12.74
N GLN A 238 15.53 -18.14 -11.83
CA GLN A 238 15.36 -18.58 -10.44
C GLN A 238 14.33 -17.73 -9.69
N GLU A 239 14.31 -16.40 -9.83
CA GLU A 239 13.25 -15.57 -9.24
C GLU A 239 11.87 -15.88 -9.81
N ALA A 240 11.76 -16.23 -11.10
CA ALA A 240 10.51 -16.70 -11.69
C ALA A 240 10.05 -18.04 -11.09
N ASN A 241 10.97 -18.99 -10.90
CA ASN A 241 10.70 -20.26 -10.24
C ASN A 241 10.30 -20.07 -8.77
N ASP A 242 10.99 -19.22 -8.03
CA ASP A 242 10.67 -18.87 -6.64
C ASP A 242 9.25 -18.26 -6.53
N ARG A 243 8.87 -17.38 -7.46
CA ARG A 243 7.51 -16.82 -7.57
C ARG A 243 6.46 -17.90 -7.89
N LEU A 244 6.79 -18.91 -8.69
CA LEU A 244 5.89 -20.04 -8.98
C LEU A 244 5.67 -20.93 -7.74
N VAL A 245 6.72 -21.20 -6.95
CA VAL A 245 6.60 -21.92 -5.67
C VAL A 245 5.68 -21.16 -4.70
N PHE A 246 5.94 -19.86 -4.50
CA PHE A 246 5.08 -19.02 -3.66
C PHE A 246 3.63 -19.02 -4.16
N LYS A 247 3.40 -18.87 -5.47
CA LYS A 247 2.05 -18.88 -6.04
C LYS A 247 1.32 -20.21 -5.78
N ALA A 248 1.98 -21.35 -5.97
CA ALA A 248 1.37 -22.66 -5.72
C ALA A 248 0.92 -22.82 -4.26
N ILE A 249 1.75 -22.41 -3.30
CA ILE A 249 1.44 -22.44 -1.86
C ILE A 249 0.28 -21.50 -1.53
N GLN A 250 0.30 -20.29 -2.08
CA GLN A 250 -0.78 -19.30 -1.90
C GLN A 250 -2.11 -19.79 -2.49
N ASP A 251 -2.10 -20.44 -3.66
CA ASP A 251 -3.31 -20.94 -4.31
C ASP A 251 -3.93 -22.12 -3.53
N VAL A 252 -3.13 -22.94 -2.84
CA VAL A 252 -3.62 -23.93 -1.85
C VAL A 252 -4.20 -23.25 -0.60
N LEU A 253 -3.47 -22.31 -0.01
CA LEU A 253 -3.90 -21.65 1.25
C LEU A 253 -5.11 -20.72 1.07
N LYS A 254 -5.30 -20.10 -0.11
CA LYS A 254 -6.47 -19.26 -0.41
C LYS A 254 -7.79 -19.99 -0.15
N GLU A 255 -7.93 -21.26 -0.52
CA GLU A 255 -9.17 -22.01 -0.28
C GLU A 255 -9.42 -22.24 1.23
N GLN A 256 -8.37 -22.53 2.00
CA GLN A 256 -8.45 -22.66 3.47
C GLN A 256 -8.81 -21.34 4.17
N LEU A 257 -8.43 -20.21 3.55
CA LEU A 257 -8.66 -18.85 4.01
C LEU A 257 -10.03 -18.28 3.58
N ARG A 258 -10.62 -18.68 2.44
CA ARG A 258 -11.86 -18.09 1.88
C ARG A 258 -13.01 -17.87 2.85
N LYS A 259 -13.21 -18.76 3.83
CA LYS A 259 -14.28 -18.66 4.84
C LYS A 259 -13.85 -18.04 6.19
N ARG A 260 -12.56 -17.76 6.38
CA ARG A 260 -11.95 -17.39 7.68
C ARG A 260 -10.90 -16.27 7.59
N GLY A 261 -10.69 -15.70 6.40
CA GLY A 261 -9.54 -14.86 6.03
C GLY A 261 -9.27 -13.73 7.01
N VAL A 262 -10.27 -12.89 7.29
CA VAL A 262 -10.18 -11.80 8.29
C VAL A 262 -9.63 -12.30 9.62
N ARG A 263 -10.24 -13.33 10.22
CA ARG A 263 -9.86 -13.87 11.54
C ARG A 263 -8.49 -14.53 11.54
N ILE A 264 -8.10 -15.19 10.45
CA ILE A 264 -6.79 -15.83 10.35
C ILE A 264 -5.70 -14.79 10.14
N LEU A 265 -5.86 -13.84 9.22
CA LEU A 265 -4.81 -12.87 8.90
C LEU A 265 -4.52 -11.91 10.06
N THR A 266 -5.55 -11.39 10.73
CA THR A 266 -5.35 -10.52 11.90
C THR A 266 -4.79 -11.29 13.09
N GLY A 267 -5.32 -12.48 13.37
CA GLY A 267 -4.82 -13.35 14.44
C GLY A 267 -3.37 -13.79 14.21
N LEU A 268 -3.01 -14.14 12.98
CA LEU A 268 -1.65 -14.56 12.59
C LEU A 268 -0.66 -13.39 12.71
N GLY A 269 -1.03 -12.18 12.25
CA GLY A 269 -0.22 -10.98 12.43
C GLY A 269 0.06 -10.69 13.92
N LYS A 270 -1.00 -10.66 14.74
CA LYS A 270 -0.92 -10.50 16.20
C LYS A 270 -0.04 -11.58 16.86
N TYR A 271 -0.18 -12.83 16.44
CA TYR A 271 0.55 -13.97 17.01
C TYR A 271 2.05 -13.91 16.68
N LEU A 272 2.42 -13.69 15.42
CA LEU A 272 3.82 -13.55 15.00
C LEU A 272 4.49 -12.37 15.73
N GLN A 273 3.78 -11.25 15.87
CA GLN A 273 4.25 -10.07 16.62
C GLN A 273 4.33 -10.31 18.15
N GLN A 274 3.63 -11.32 18.70
CA GLN A 274 3.79 -11.77 20.09
C GLN A 274 4.97 -12.75 20.27
N LEU A 275 5.34 -13.52 19.23
CA LEU A 275 6.55 -14.33 19.24
C LEU A 275 7.82 -13.45 19.14
N ASP A 276 7.75 -12.34 18.40
CA ASP A 276 8.85 -11.37 18.29
C ASP A 276 9.03 -10.52 19.56
N LYS A 277 9.59 -11.17 20.59
CA LYS A 277 9.99 -10.56 21.87
C LYS A 277 11.13 -9.54 21.73
N LYS A 278 11.80 -9.47 20.57
CA LYS A 278 12.92 -8.55 20.29
C LYS A 278 12.49 -7.31 19.52
N ARG A 279 11.30 -7.34 18.90
CA ARG A 279 10.74 -6.30 18.02
C ARG A 279 11.65 -5.96 16.84
N ASN A 280 12.32 -6.97 16.28
CA ASN A 280 13.24 -6.82 15.15
C ASN A 280 12.70 -7.41 13.84
N GLY A 281 11.44 -7.86 13.79
CA GLY A 281 10.79 -8.45 12.62
C GLY A 281 11.12 -9.93 12.36
N LEU A 282 12.13 -10.47 13.04
CA LEU A 282 12.77 -11.73 12.67
C LEU A 282 12.40 -12.89 13.59
N LEU A 283 11.80 -13.94 13.03
CA LEU A 283 11.44 -15.18 13.73
C LEU A 283 12.22 -16.38 13.17
N GLU A 284 12.29 -17.44 13.96
CA GLU A 284 13.02 -18.67 13.63
C GLU A 284 12.07 -19.73 13.02
N LYS A 285 12.61 -20.72 12.31
CA LYS A 285 11.83 -21.71 11.55
C LYS A 285 10.72 -22.42 12.35
N ALA A 286 10.96 -22.66 13.64
CA ALA A 286 10.01 -23.31 14.54
C ALA A 286 8.80 -22.43 14.85
N ASP A 287 8.99 -21.12 15.01
CA ASP A 287 7.93 -20.13 15.25
C ASP A 287 6.91 -20.15 14.10
N PHE A 288 7.40 -20.22 12.86
CA PHE A 288 6.56 -20.26 11.67
C PHE A 288 5.80 -21.59 11.49
N LYS A 289 6.43 -22.75 11.80
CA LYS A 289 5.70 -24.03 11.81
C LYS A 289 4.60 -24.04 12.88
N GLN A 290 4.90 -23.54 14.08
CA GLN A 290 3.92 -23.40 15.16
C GLN A 290 2.77 -22.46 14.78
N ALA A 291 3.05 -21.35 14.10
CA ALA A 291 2.03 -20.42 13.62
C ALA A 291 1.07 -21.07 12.61
N LEU A 292 1.58 -21.85 11.64
CA LEU A 292 0.72 -22.58 10.69
C LEU A 292 -0.17 -23.61 11.40
N GLU A 293 0.36 -24.35 12.37
CA GLU A 293 -0.38 -25.32 13.17
C GLU A 293 -1.51 -24.65 13.98
N VAL A 294 -1.19 -23.57 14.72
CA VAL A 294 -2.13 -22.82 15.57
C VAL A 294 -3.29 -22.20 14.79
N PHE A 295 -3.04 -21.76 13.55
CA PHE A 295 -4.09 -21.19 12.68
C PHE A 295 -4.76 -22.21 11.75
N HIS A 296 -4.38 -23.49 11.84
CA HIS A 296 -4.87 -24.58 11.00
C HIS A 296 -4.74 -24.25 9.50
N LEU A 297 -3.52 -23.88 9.11
CA LEU A 297 -3.08 -23.64 7.74
C LEU A 297 -2.20 -24.82 7.30
N GLU A 298 -2.78 -25.70 6.49
CA GLU A 298 -2.13 -26.94 6.05
C GLU A 298 -1.25 -26.66 4.83
N VAL A 299 0.07 -26.70 5.02
CA VAL A 299 1.11 -26.64 3.98
C VAL A 299 1.86 -27.97 4.02
N SER A 300 2.21 -28.57 2.88
CA SER A 300 2.99 -29.80 2.89
C SER A 300 4.43 -29.52 3.38
N GLU A 301 5.06 -30.51 4.02
CA GLU A 301 6.45 -30.34 4.50
C GLU A 301 7.40 -29.97 3.35
N ASN A 302 7.23 -30.57 2.17
CA ASN A 302 8.03 -30.26 0.97
C ASN A 302 7.85 -28.80 0.52
N ASP A 303 6.61 -28.30 0.55
CA ASP A 303 6.28 -26.93 0.18
C ASP A 303 6.84 -25.93 1.22
N PHE A 304 6.71 -26.24 2.51
CA PHE A 304 7.26 -25.42 3.58
C PHE A 304 8.80 -25.36 3.52
N GLU A 305 9.47 -26.49 3.29
CA GLU A 305 10.92 -26.53 3.15
C GLU A 305 11.40 -25.77 1.90
N SER A 306 10.63 -25.82 0.80
CA SER A 306 10.90 -25.02 -0.41
C SER A 306 10.71 -23.52 -0.16
N LEU A 307 9.60 -23.13 0.48
CA LEU A 307 9.32 -21.76 0.92
C LEU A 307 10.44 -21.23 1.84
N TRP A 308 10.85 -22.04 2.82
CA TRP A 308 11.90 -21.70 3.77
C TRP A 308 13.25 -21.49 3.07
N LEU A 309 13.61 -22.35 2.11
CA LEU A 309 14.87 -22.23 1.35
C LEU A 309 14.94 -20.95 0.50
N ILE A 310 13.79 -20.45 0.02
CA ILE A 310 13.73 -19.19 -0.73
C ILE A 310 13.87 -17.99 0.22
N LEU A 311 13.12 -17.99 1.33
CA LEU A 311 13.09 -16.87 2.29
C LEU A 311 14.39 -16.75 3.10
N ASN A 312 14.87 -17.84 3.69
CA ASN A 312 16.12 -17.92 4.47
C ASN A 312 17.36 -18.05 3.54
N GLY A 313 17.36 -17.35 2.40
CA GLY A 313 18.39 -17.47 1.35
C GLY A 313 19.79 -16.99 1.78
N ASN A 314 19.91 -16.33 2.93
CA ASN A 314 21.18 -15.94 3.55
C ASN A 314 21.76 -17.01 4.51
N GLY A 315 20.97 -18.01 4.89
CA GLY A 315 21.36 -19.08 5.81
C GLY A 315 21.42 -18.71 7.30
N ASP A 316 20.98 -17.53 7.75
CA ASP A 316 21.15 -17.11 9.16
C ASP A 316 20.14 -17.75 10.15
N GLY A 317 19.11 -18.42 9.61
CA GLY A 317 18.10 -19.16 10.35
C GLY A 317 16.82 -18.36 10.66
N LYS A 318 16.73 -17.12 10.19
CA LYS A 318 15.62 -16.20 10.48
C LYS A 318 15.03 -15.57 9.22
N VAL A 319 13.74 -15.22 9.31
CA VAL A 319 12.97 -14.62 8.22
C VAL A 319 12.09 -13.49 8.79
N ASP A 320 11.92 -12.42 8.02
CA ASP A 320 10.95 -11.36 8.33
C ASP A 320 9.54 -11.94 8.34
N TYR A 321 8.80 -11.78 9.45
CA TYR A 321 7.44 -12.31 9.51
C TYR A 321 6.49 -11.64 8.51
N GLY A 322 6.82 -10.44 8.03
CA GLY A 322 6.17 -9.81 6.88
C GLY A 322 6.44 -10.56 5.57
N GLU A 323 7.70 -10.91 5.25
CA GLU A 323 8.07 -11.70 4.08
C GLU A 323 7.44 -13.09 4.12
N PHE A 324 7.48 -13.78 5.27
CA PHE A 324 6.79 -15.07 5.44
C PHE A 324 5.28 -14.93 5.18
N ARG A 325 4.61 -13.94 5.79
CA ARG A 325 3.18 -13.70 5.59
C ARG A 325 2.85 -13.42 4.12
N ARG A 326 3.65 -12.58 3.44
CA ARG A 326 3.53 -12.31 1.99
C ARG A 326 3.74 -13.59 1.16
N ALA A 327 4.68 -14.44 1.53
CA ALA A 327 4.99 -15.66 0.79
C ALA A 327 3.89 -16.72 0.91
N VAL A 328 3.32 -16.95 2.11
CA VAL A 328 2.28 -17.98 2.33
C VAL A 328 0.86 -17.49 2.00
N VAL A 329 0.49 -16.26 2.37
CA VAL A 329 -0.87 -15.72 2.12
C VAL A 329 -0.99 -15.08 0.75
N GLY A 330 0.11 -14.49 0.25
CA GLY A 330 0.08 -13.55 -0.85
C GLY A 330 -0.22 -12.12 -0.36
N GLU A 331 -0.66 -11.29 -1.30
CA GLU A 331 -0.96 -9.88 -1.07
C GLU A 331 -2.12 -9.37 -1.92
N MET A 332 -2.97 -8.56 -1.30
CA MET A 332 -3.94 -7.68 -1.93
C MET A 332 -3.19 -6.70 -2.83
N ASN A 333 -3.73 -6.53 -4.04
CA ASN A 333 -3.12 -5.70 -5.06
C ASN A 333 -3.09 -4.21 -4.66
N GLU A 334 -2.22 -3.44 -5.32
CA GLU A 334 -2.00 -2.04 -5.01
C GLU A 334 -3.22 -1.15 -5.29
N TYR A 335 -4.10 -1.55 -6.22
CA TYR A 335 -5.36 -0.84 -6.48
C TYR A 335 -6.28 -0.88 -5.26
N ARG A 336 -6.60 -2.08 -4.76
CA ARG A 336 -7.38 -2.32 -3.53
C ARG A 336 -6.70 -1.69 -2.30
N LYS A 337 -5.38 -1.89 -2.11
CA LYS A 337 -4.61 -1.27 -1.01
C LYS A 337 -4.65 0.26 -1.05
N SER A 338 -4.71 0.89 -2.23
CA SER A 338 -4.85 2.36 -2.32
C SER A 338 -6.15 2.87 -1.67
N PHE A 339 -7.23 2.08 -1.67
CA PHE A 339 -8.48 2.44 -1.00
C PHE A 339 -8.44 2.18 0.51
N VAL A 340 -7.76 1.11 0.95
CA VAL A 340 -7.46 0.89 2.38
C VAL A 340 -6.67 2.07 2.96
N ARG A 341 -5.63 2.54 2.24
CA ARG A 341 -4.87 3.75 2.60
C ARG A 341 -5.72 5.01 2.63
N LYS A 342 -6.52 5.28 1.59
CA LYS A 342 -7.46 6.43 1.58
C LYS A 342 -8.44 6.41 2.76
N ALA A 343 -8.95 5.23 3.14
CA ALA A 343 -9.83 5.08 4.29
C ALA A 343 -9.08 5.33 5.61
N PHE A 344 -7.90 4.75 5.79
CA PHE A 344 -7.10 4.94 7.00
C PHE A 344 -6.62 6.39 7.17
N MET A 345 -6.10 7.03 6.11
CA MET A 345 -5.65 8.43 6.13
C MET A 345 -6.78 9.44 6.37
N LYS A 346 -8.04 9.06 6.10
CA LYS A 346 -9.23 9.86 6.47
C LYS A 346 -9.54 9.79 7.97
N LEU A 347 -9.17 8.70 8.63
CA LEU A 347 -9.34 8.47 10.07
C LEU A 347 -8.16 9.04 10.85
N ASP A 348 -6.93 8.81 10.38
CA ASP A 348 -5.67 9.28 10.95
C ASP A 348 -5.36 10.73 10.55
N PHE A 349 -6.21 11.66 10.98
CA PHE A 349 -6.07 13.08 10.66
C PHE A 349 -4.80 13.74 11.25
N ASN A 350 -4.17 13.10 12.25
CA ASN A 350 -2.91 13.54 12.85
C ASN A 350 -1.67 12.93 12.17
N LYS A 351 -1.85 11.96 11.26
CA LYS A 351 -0.79 11.11 10.67
C LYS A 351 0.07 10.39 11.76
N THR A 352 -0.55 9.93 12.84
CA THR A 352 0.10 9.19 13.93
C THR A 352 0.44 7.74 13.58
N GLY A 353 -0.17 7.18 12.53
CA GLY A 353 -0.08 5.77 12.12
C GLY A 353 -0.89 4.81 12.99
N THR A 354 -1.65 5.35 13.95
CA THR A 354 -2.64 4.67 14.78
C THR A 354 -3.91 5.53 14.86
N VAL A 355 -5.06 4.87 15.00
CA VAL A 355 -6.38 5.49 15.15
C VAL A 355 -7.10 4.86 16.34
N SER A 356 -7.79 5.65 17.17
CA SER A 356 -8.56 5.10 18.28
C SER A 356 -9.79 4.32 17.79
N ILE A 357 -10.11 3.22 18.45
CA ILE A 357 -11.36 2.44 18.25
C ILE A 357 -12.60 3.34 18.42
N ILE A 358 -12.51 4.40 19.23
CA ILE A 358 -13.59 5.37 19.46
C ILE A 358 -13.84 6.21 18.20
N ASP A 359 -12.79 6.63 17.48
CA ASP A 359 -12.92 7.44 16.27
C ASP A 359 -13.30 6.60 15.05
N ILE A 360 -12.76 5.37 14.95
CA ILE A 360 -13.26 4.33 14.03
C ILE A 360 -14.77 4.14 14.21
N ARG A 361 -15.25 4.03 15.46
CA ARG A 361 -16.68 3.92 15.79
C ARG A 361 -17.48 5.18 15.42
N LYS A 362 -16.92 6.38 15.48
CA LYS A 362 -17.62 7.60 15.02
C LYS A 362 -17.80 7.61 13.51
N CYS A 363 -16.76 7.23 12.76
CA CYS A 363 -16.71 7.39 11.30
C CYS A 363 -17.35 6.25 10.50
N TYR A 364 -17.40 5.02 11.03
CA TYR A 364 -17.95 3.86 10.32
C TYR A 364 -19.49 3.89 10.23
N CYS A 365 -20.05 3.74 9.02
CA CYS A 365 -21.49 3.79 8.74
C CYS A 365 -22.00 2.48 8.14
N ALA A 366 -22.82 1.71 8.84
CA ALA A 366 -23.27 0.38 8.35
C ALA A 366 -24.66 0.41 7.68
N LYS A 367 -25.29 1.59 7.53
CA LYS A 367 -26.67 1.73 6.98
C LYS A 367 -26.90 1.13 5.60
N LYS A 368 -25.85 1.06 4.78
CA LYS A 368 -25.87 0.50 3.43
C LYS A 368 -25.38 -0.96 3.35
N HIS A 369 -25.11 -1.60 4.49
CA HIS A 369 -24.70 -3.00 4.52
C HIS A 369 -25.88 -3.91 4.12
N PRO A 370 -25.69 -4.95 3.28
CA PRO A 370 -26.80 -5.75 2.76
C PRO A 370 -27.73 -6.34 3.84
N GLN A 371 -27.17 -6.85 4.95
CA GLN A 371 -27.97 -7.40 6.07
C GLN A 371 -28.81 -6.33 6.81
N VAL A 372 -28.41 -5.05 6.73
CA VAL A 372 -29.15 -3.92 7.31
C VAL A 372 -30.26 -3.47 6.37
N ILE A 373 -30.00 -3.45 5.05
CA ILE A 373 -31.00 -3.16 4.02
C ILE A 373 -32.10 -4.24 4.00
N SER A 374 -31.74 -5.51 4.18
CA SER A 374 -32.70 -6.64 4.24
C SER A 374 -33.38 -6.82 5.60
N GLY A 375 -33.01 -6.04 6.62
CA GLY A 375 -33.56 -6.14 7.98
C GLY A 375 -33.16 -7.40 8.75
N HIS A 376 -32.12 -8.12 8.33
CA HIS A 376 -31.59 -9.30 9.03
C HIS A 376 -30.62 -8.95 10.18
N SER A 377 -30.10 -7.72 10.22
CA SER A 377 -29.28 -7.21 11.33
C SER A 377 -29.45 -5.70 11.45
N THR A 378 -29.28 -5.14 12.65
CA THR A 378 -29.27 -3.68 12.84
C THR A 378 -27.92 -3.06 12.46
N GLU A 379 -27.91 -1.74 12.23
CA GLU A 379 -26.65 -1.00 11.99
C GLU A 379 -25.65 -1.21 13.15
N GLU A 380 -26.15 -1.25 14.39
CA GLU A 380 -25.33 -1.34 15.59
C GLU A 380 -24.74 -2.75 15.82
N GLU A 381 -25.44 -3.81 15.41
CA GLU A 381 -24.90 -5.19 15.41
C GLU A 381 -23.71 -5.33 14.46
N ILE A 382 -23.88 -4.92 13.20
CA ILE A 382 -22.81 -4.98 12.18
C ILE A 382 -21.61 -4.12 12.63
N LYS A 383 -21.89 -2.93 13.15
CA LYS A 383 -20.89 -1.99 13.66
C LYS A 383 -20.16 -2.51 14.90
N SER A 384 -20.86 -3.17 15.81
CA SER A 384 -20.24 -3.78 17.00
C SER A 384 -19.36 -4.97 16.61
N SER A 385 -19.87 -5.88 15.77
CA SER A 385 -19.11 -7.05 15.29
C SER A 385 -17.83 -6.65 14.54
N PHE A 386 -17.88 -5.60 13.70
CA PHE A 386 -16.69 -5.01 13.07
C PHE A 386 -15.66 -4.51 14.09
N LEU A 387 -16.11 -3.74 15.10
CA LEU A 387 -15.23 -3.17 16.11
C LEU A 387 -14.66 -4.21 17.08
N GLU A 388 -15.42 -5.27 17.39
CA GLU A 388 -14.94 -6.42 18.17
C GLU A 388 -13.85 -7.18 17.41
N THR A 389 -14.07 -7.45 16.11
CA THR A 389 -13.07 -8.09 15.25
C THR A 389 -11.77 -7.28 15.19
N LEU A 390 -11.84 -5.94 15.17
CA LEU A 390 -10.64 -5.09 15.25
C LEU A 390 -9.98 -5.09 16.64
N LYS A 391 -10.74 -5.05 17.74
CA LYS A 391 -10.16 -5.15 19.09
C LYS A 391 -9.43 -6.47 19.31
N ASP A 392 -10.02 -7.58 18.85
CA ASP A 392 -9.43 -8.91 18.94
C ASP A 392 -8.19 -9.05 18.05
N ALA A 393 -8.12 -8.30 16.94
CA ALA A 393 -6.95 -8.20 16.08
C ALA A 393 -5.77 -7.43 16.72
N CYS A 394 -6.04 -6.34 17.45
CA CYS A 394 -4.98 -5.40 17.82
C CYS A 394 -4.17 -5.81 19.05
N ILE A 395 -2.88 -5.43 19.12
CA ILE A 395 -2.07 -5.63 20.34
C ILE A 395 -2.46 -4.65 21.45
N LYS A 396 -2.80 -3.41 21.09
CA LYS A 396 -3.47 -2.45 22.00
C LYS A 396 -4.98 -2.60 21.82
N SER A 397 -5.75 -2.64 22.91
CA SER A 397 -7.20 -2.87 22.83
C SER A 397 -8.03 -1.62 22.46
N ASP A 398 -7.39 -0.47 22.35
CA ASP A 398 -7.98 0.86 22.17
C ASP A 398 -7.49 1.62 20.92
N GLU A 399 -6.32 1.26 20.38
CA GLU A 399 -5.74 1.81 19.14
C GLU A 399 -5.55 0.75 18.07
N VAL A 400 -5.78 1.11 16.80
CA VAL A 400 -5.56 0.28 15.61
C VAL A 400 -4.48 0.94 14.74
N SER A 401 -3.40 0.22 14.44
CA SER A 401 -2.37 0.68 13.49
C SER A 401 -2.82 0.54 12.03
N TYR A 402 -2.10 1.19 11.10
CA TYR A 402 -2.30 0.95 9.67
C TYR A 402 -2.16 -0.55 9.32
N GLY A 403 -1.18 -1.25 9.90
CA GLY A 403 -0.94 -2.68 9.67
C GLY A 403 -2.09 -3.58 10.13
N GLU A 404 -2.62 -3.36 11.33
CA GLU A 404 -3.76 -4.11 11.87
C GLU A 404 -5.05 -3.83 11.06
N PHE A 405 -5.23 -2.59 10.57
CA PHE A 405 -6.33 -2.22 9.68
C PHE A 405 -6.17 -2.83 8.27
N GLU A 406 -4.96 -2.83 7.73
CA GLU A 406 -4.62 -3.50 6.47
C GLU A 406 -4.82 -5.02 6.58
N ASP A 407 -4.43 -5.65 7.69
CA ASP A 407 -4.63 -7.08 7.93
C ASP A 407 -6.11 -7.48 7.91
N TYR A 408 -7.00 -6.65 8.44
CA TYR A 408 -8.45 -6.83 8.35
C TYR A 408 -8.93 -6.82 6.89
N TYR A 409 -8.56 -5.79 6.11
CA TYR A 409 -9.03 -5.64 4.72
C TYR A 409 -8.36 -6.62 3.75
N GLU A 410 -7.11 -6.99 3.97
CA GLU A 410 -6.39 -8.07 3.28
C GLU A 410 -7.12 -9.41 3.52
N GLY A 411 -7.52 -9.70 4.76
CA GLY A 411 -8.32 -10.88 5.10
C GLY A 411 -9.75 -10.89 4.55
N LEU A 412 -10.34 -9.72 4.31
CA LEU A 412 -11.62 -9.57 3.62
C LEU A 412 -11.48 -9.74 2.10
N SER A 413 -10.40 -9.20 1.52
CA SER A 413 -10.09 -9.21 0.09
C SER A 413 -10.00 -10.63 -0.49
N ILE A 414 -9.48 -11.60 0.27
CA ILE A 414 -9.38 -13.01 -0.14
C ILE A 414 -10.74 -13.62 -0.51
N GLY A 415 -11.83 -13.17 0.10
CA GLY A 415 -13.18 -13.65 -0.20
C GLY A 415 -13.82 -13.02 -1.45
N ILE A 416 -13.24 -11.95 -2.00
CA ILE A 416 -13.88 -11.09 -2.99
C ILE A 416 -13.09 -11.14 -4.31
N ILE A 417 -13.72 -11.68 -5.35
CA ILE A 417 -13.07 -11.95 -6.64
C ILE A 417 -12.81 -10.65 -7.40
N ASP A 418 -13.82 -9.78 -7.53
CA ASP A 418 -13.73 -8.56 -8.32
C ASP A 418 -13.17 -7.36 -7.51
N ASP A 419 -12.40 -6.51 -8.19
CA ASP A 419 -11.75 -5.35 -7.57
C ASP A 419 -12.73 -4.21 -7.27
N GLU A 420 -13.72 -3.95 -8.13
CA GLU A 420 -14.75 -2.96 -7.87
C GLU A 420 -15.73 -3.43 -6.80
N ASP A 421 -16.05 -4.73 -6.71
CA ASP A 421 -16.83 -5.26 -5.58
C ASP A 421 -16.12 -4.99 -4.24
N PHE A 422 -14.82 -5.30 -4.13
CA PHE A 422 -14.03 -5.00 -2.92
C PHE A 422 -14.03 -3.50 -2.63
N VAL A 423 -13.76 -2.68 -3.65
CA VAL A 423 -13.69 -1.23 -3.53
C VAL A 423 -15.06 -0.65 -3.12
N ASN A 424 -16.17 -1.14 -3.64
CA ASN A 424 -17.52 -0.69 -3.23
C ASN A 424 -17.86 -1.10 -1.79
N ILE A 425 -17.50 -2.33 -1.37
CA ILE A 425 -17.65 -2.82 0.01
C ILE A 425 -16.84 -1.96 0.99
N LEU A 426 -15.63 -1.54 0.63
CA LEU A 426 -14.78 -0.69 1.46
C LEU A 426 -15.23 0.78 1.45
N ARG A 427 -15.49 1.36 0.27
CA ARG A 427 -15.85 2.79 0.14
C ARG A 427 -17.15 3.13 0.87
N THR A 428 -18.13 2.22 0.84
CA THR A 428 -19.48 2.46 1.33
C THR A 428 -19.55 2.81 2.83
N PRO A 429 -18.91 2.08 3.77
CA PRO A 429 -18.93 2.44 5.19
C PRO A 429 -18.09 3.66 5.59
N TRP A 430 -17.07 4.03 4.81
CA TRP A 430 -16.18 5.15 5.10
C TRP A 430 -16.56 6.45 4.37
N GLY A 431 -17.30 6.38 3.27
CA GLY A 431 -17.65 7.52 2.41
C GLY A 431 -16.43 8.17 1.75
N ILE A 432 -15.76 7.42 0.86
CA ILE A 432 -14.59 7.83 0.06
C ILE A 432 -14.74 7.39 -1.41
#